data_AF-A0A7X0TTD2-F1
#
_entry.id   AF-A0A7X0TTD2-F1
#
_cell.length_a   1.000
_cell.length_b   1.000
_cell.length_c   1.000
_cell.angle_alpha   90.00
_cell.angle_beta   90.00
_cell.angle_gamma   90.00
#
_symmetry.space_group_name_H-M   'P 1'
#
loop_
_entity.id
_entity.type
_entity.pdbx_description
1 polymer ?
#
loop_
_entity_poly.entity_id
_entity_poly.type
_entity_poly.pdbx_seq_one_letter_code
_entity_poly.pdbx_strand_id
1 'polypeptide(L)'
;MIAQHPIKPAQLIDYRYIEAQKRSLKELQKNDALFFQKYENKSQQSLAFSHPLRVKFVGILPLSFELGCEHNTSLTHQLNTKLAEDDLSLNELQNSILNNSNQAKVNSSKINNMEGGVNAGNTTNVLHRHRYFAKGQHYFKITEQLSQLLSLTDIKDKASCQFFNTPFESVYVECRDPNVKIWNQETAWHQIEGFYINRYMITEEEIRNNWDSNLADSRYMLGYLAKKGYISRNGGDVIMFEVLATGSPKETIFNDATYAFSFVIQDPVKSINEAIEAHTSYYQYSHSKIKMLPNGEIETPMSHDDKLTFTNTIELMAKTLLYINSSQAHKREVNEELSLEQAIKRTFNKAKIRKLERKIASTSNYILIGCDRYQSLKHQKNQKTIKTHWRRGFFRNQRYGEKNALMRLKWIEPTVVNSGENIALSKEYLVK
;
A
#
# COMPACT_ATOMS: atom_id res chain seq x y z
N MET A 1 -20.99 22.81 -5.95
CA MET A 1 -19.94 22.68 -4.93
C MET A 1 -20.51 21.92 -3.73
N ILE A 2 -20.36 20.60 -3.67
CA ILE A 2 -20.44 19.91 -2.39
C ILE A 2 -19.05 20.10 -1.81
N ALA A 3 -18.93 20.97 -0.81
CA ALA A 3 -17.75 21.00 0.03
C ALA A 3 -17.69 19.61 0.69
N GLN A 4 -16.96 18.67 0.08
CA GLN A 4 -16.16 17.78 0.90
C GLN A 4 -15.42 18.74 1.80
N HIS A 5 -15.72 18.75 3.11
CA HIS A 5 -14.85 19.46 4.03
C HIS A 5 -13.44 18.98 3.67
N PRO A 6 -12.57 19.86 3.14
CA PRO A 6 -11.18 19.47 3.08
C PRO A 6 -10.86 19.18 4.53
N ILE A 7 -10.61 17.91 4.84
CA ILE A 7 -9.79 17.59 5.99
C ILE A 7 -8.56 18.43 5.70
N LYS A 8 -8.42 19.58 6.35
CA LYS A 8 -7.26 20.44 6.14
C LYS A 8 -6.08 19.51 6.36
N PRO A 9 -5.27 19.19 5.35
CA PRO A 9 -4.06 18.45 5.61
C PRO A 9 -3.20 19.47 6.34
N ALA A 10 -3.28 19.44 7.67
CA ALA A 10 -2.11 19.84 8.42
C ALA A 10 -1.06 18.83 7.94
N GLN A 11 -0.15 19.28 7.06
CA GLN A 11 1.11 18.61 6.75
C GLN A 11 1.90 18.56 8.06
N LEU A 12 1.43 17.77 9.00
CA LEU A 12 2.12 17.43 10.21
C LEU A 12 2.99 16.27 9.80
N ILE A 13 4.20 16.60 9.37
CA ILE A 13 5.34 15.71 9.60
C ILE A 13 5.16 15.18 11.02
N ASP A 14 5.14 13.86 11.19
CA ASP A 14 4.98 13.30 12.52
C ASP A 14 6.24 13.61 13.31
N TYR A 15 6.24 14.76 13.99
CA TYR A 15 7.36 15.19 14.81
C TYR A 15 7.71 14.14 15.86
N ARG A 16 6.76 13.27 16.26
CA ARG A 16 7.06 12.15 17.17
C ARG A 16 7.95 11.12 16.49
N TYR A 17 7.73 10.83 15.22
CA TYR A 17 8.60 9.95 14.44
C TYR A 17 10.00 10.55 14.33
N ILE A 18 10.13 11.81 13.89
CA ILE A 18 11.45 12.47 13.78
C ILE A 18 12.16 12.59 15.13
N GLU A 19 11.45 12.95 16.20
CA GLU A 19 12.05 13.04 17.54
C GLU A 19 12.44 11.67 18.09
N ALA A 20 11.67 10.61 17.80
CA ALA A 20 12.07 9.24 18.12
C ALA A 20 13.36 8.85 17.39
N GLN A 21 13.48 9.18 16.10
CA GLN A 21 14.69 8.97 15.31
C GLN A 21 15.90 9.72 15.90
N LYS A 22 15.74 11.00 16.25
CA LYS A 22 16.78 11.81 16.90
C LYS A 22 17.18 11.26 18.27
N ARG A 23 16.22 10.81 19.08
CA ARG A 23 16.49 10.23 20.40
C ARG A 23 17.29 8.94 20.28
N SER A 24 16.90 8.04 19.39
CA SER A 24 17.64 6.81 19.13
C SER A 24 19.08 7.10 18.66
N LEU A 25 19.27 8.12 17.80
CA LEU A 25 20.61 8.56 17.39
C LEU A 25 21.45 9.10 18.56
N LYS A 26 20.85 9.87 19.48
CA LYS A 26 21.55 10.34 20.69
C LYS A 26 21.92 9.21 21.65
N GLU A 27 21.08 8.18 21.75
CA GLU A 27 21.39 7.00 22.56
C GLU A 27 22.54 6.17 21.92
N LEU A 28 22.56 6.03 20.59
CA LEU A 28 23.65 5.37 19.85
C LEU A 28 25.01 6.04 20.06
N GLN A 29 25.07 7.37 20.10
CA GLN A 29 26.30 8.14 20.30
C GLN A 29 26.99 7.85 21.64
N LYS A 30 26.32 7.17 22.59
CA LYS A 30 26.88 6.82 23.89
C LYS A 30 27.79 5.57 23.87
N ASN A 31 28.05 4.98 22.70
CA ASN A 31 29.01 3.88 22.48
C ASN A 31 28.86 2.67 23.44
N ASP A 32 27.63 2.21 23.64
CA ASP A 32 27.35 1.03 24.46
C ASP A 32 27.26 -0.23 23.57
N ALA A 33 28.22 -1.15 23.69
CA ALA A 33 28.26 -2.38 22.88
C ALA A 33 27.02 -3.28 23.07
N LEU A 34 26.44 -3.30 24.28
CA LEU A 34 25.18 -4.01 24.55
C LEU A 34 24.00 -3.36 23.83
N PHE A 35 24.06 -2.05 23.61
CA PHE A 35 23.06 -1.32 22.84
C PHE A 35 23.09 -1.74 21.37
N PHE A 36 24.27 -1.85 20.75
CA PHE A 36 24.39 -2.30 19.36
C PHE A 36 23.84 -3.71 19.13
N GLN A 37 24.20 -4.68 19.99
CA GLN A 37 23.72 -6.06 19.87
C GLN A 37 22.19 -6.16 19.97
N LYS A 38 21.58 -5.38 20.88
CA LYS A 38 20.12 -5.31 21.01
C LYS A 38 19.46 -4.74 19.75
N TYR A 39 20.07 -3.76 19.11
CA TYR A 39 19.56 -3.15 17.90
C TYR A 39 19.77 -4.02 16.65
N GLU A 40 20.86 -4.77 16.58
CA GLU A 40 21.12 -5.70 15.48
C GLU A 40 20.03 -6.79 15.41
N ASN A 41 19.73 -7.42 16.55
CA ASN A 41 18.62 -8.38 16.65
C ASN A 41 17.27 -7.75 16.28
N LYS A 42 17.02 -6.51 16.73
CA LYS A 42 15.80 -5.78 16.36
C LYS A 42 15.75 -5.40 14.88
N SER A 43 16.89 -5.13 14.26
CA SER A 43 16.99 -4.72 12.86
C SER A 43 16.67 -5.89 11.95
N GLN A 44 17.24 -7.07 12.24
CA GLN A 44 16.86 -8.29 11.51
C GLN A 44 15.36 -8.57 11.62
N GLN A 45 14.80 -8.41 12.82
CA GLN A 45 13.35 -8.55 13.02
C GLN A 45 12.55 -7.48 12.26
N SER A 46 12.94 -6.21 12.33
CA SER A 46 12.19 -5.12 11.67
C SER A 46 12.25 -5.23 10.15
N LEU A 47 13.39 -5.65 9.58
CA LEU A 47 13.57 -5.91 8.14
C LEU A 47 12.59 -6.95 7.62
N ALA A 48 12.33 -8.02 8.39
CA ALA A 48 11.40 -9.08 8.01
C ALA A 48 9.90 -8.67 8.08
N PHE A 49 9.55 -7.59 8.79
CA PHE A 49 8.16 -7.14 8.86
C PHE A 49 7.82 -6.14 7.77
N SER A 50 6.68 -6.37 7.13
CA SER A 50 6.13 -5.44 6.15
C SER A 50 4.93 -4.68 6.70
N HIS A 51 4.02 -5.32 7.43
CA HIS A 51 2.82 -4.66 7.94
C HIS A 51 3.11 -3.59 9.01
N PRO A 52 2.49 -2.40 8.95
CA PRO A 52 2.87 -1.27 9.79
C PRO A 52 2.71 -1.55 11.29
N LEU A 53 1.67 -2.28 11.69
CA LEU A 53 1.49 -2.67 13.10
C LEU A 53 2.57 -3.65 13.61
N ARG A 54 3.09 -4.55 12.75
CA ARG A 54 4.17 -5.47 13.12
C ARG A 54 5.48 -4.71 13.27
N VAL A 55 5.78 -3.80 12.34
CA VAL A 55 6.93 -2.89 12.42
C VAL A 55 6.85 -2.04 13.70
N LYS A 56 5.69 -1.45 13.99
CA LYS A 56 5.47 -0.64 15.20
C LYS A 56 5.67 -1.44 16.48
N PHE A 57 5.21 -2.69 16.52
CA PHE A 57 5.32 -3.58 17.67
C PHE A 57 6.78 -3.87 18.05
N VAL A 58 7.65 -4.12 17.06
CA VAL A 58 9.09 -4.33 17.29
C VAL A 58 9.82 -3.02 17.61
N GLY A 59 9.27 -1.93 17.08
CA GLY A 59 9.79 -0.58 17.19
C GLY A 59 10.52 -0.20 15.92
N ILE A 60 10.13 0.94 15.35
CA ILE A 60 10.73 1.45 14.12
C ILE A 60 12.15 1.93 14.44
N LEU A 61 13.14 1.29 13.86
CA LEU A 61 14.53 1.70 14.02
C LEU A 61 14.83 2.94 13.17
N PRO A 62 15.95 3.62 13.42
CA PRO A 62 16.36 4.67 12.52
C PRO A 62 16.58 4.17 11.09
N LEU A 63 16.14 4.93 10.07
CA LEU A 63 16.32 4.50 8.67
C LEU A 63 17.79 4.21 8.40
N SER A 64 18.67 5.06 8.91
CA SER A 64 20.11 4.88 8.78
C SER A 64 20.60 3.59 9.41
N PHE A 65 19.98 3.12 10.50
CA PHE A 65 20.36 1.87 11.14
C PHE A 65 19.90 0.67 10.33
N GLU A 66 18.67 0.69 9.82
CA GLU A 66 18.15 -0.38 8.96
C GLU A 66 18.92 -0.49 7.64
N LEU A 67 19.50 0.61 7.16
CA LEU A 67 20.38 0.65 5.97
C LEU A 67 21.88 0.49 6.29
N GLY A 68 22.25 0.36 7.58
CA GLY A 68 23.64 0.24 8.03
C GLY A 68 24.53 1.45 7.68
N CYS A 69 23.98 2.66 7.73
CA CYS A 69 24.66 3.94 7.49
C CYS A 69 24.55 4.90 8.69
N GLU A 70 24.31 4.39 9.89
CA GLU A 70 24.14 5.13 11.15
C GLU A 70 25.32 6.02 11.53
N HIS A 71 26.53 5.71 11.07
CA HIS A 71 27.72 6.53 11.29
C HIS A 71 27.77 7.79 10.41
N ASN A 72 26.93 7.89 9.38
CA ASN A 72 26.87 9.05 8.49
C ASN A 72 25.70 9.97 8.87
N THR A 73 25.92 10.81 9.88
CA THR A 73 24.91 11.74 10.43
C THR A 73 24.34 12.70 9.38
N SER A 74 25.16 13.16 8.44
CA SER A 74 24.74 14.02 7.33
C SER A 74 23.73 13.30 6.43
N LEU A 75 24.05 12.06 6.01
CA LEU A 75 23.15 11.23 5.23
C LEU A 75 21.85 10.96 6.00
N THR A 76 21.91 10.56 7.26
CA THR A 76 20.71 10.32 8.08
C THR A 76 19.77 11.52 8.14
N HIS A 77 20.32 12.74 8.29
CA HIS A 77 19.52 13.95 8.26
C HIS A 77 18.88 14.18 6.89
N GLN A 78 19.66 14.05 5.81
CA GLN A 78 19.16 14.18 4.45
C GLN A 78 18.05 13.17 4.15
N LEU A 79 18.19 11.91 4.57
CA LEU A 79 17.18 10.88 4.34
C LEU A 79 15.85 11.17 5.04
N ASN A 80 15.91 11.61 6.31
CA ASN A 80 14.70 11.97 7.03
C ASN A 80 13.95 13.14 6.39
N THR A 81 14.68 14.13 5.88
CA THR A 81 14.08 15.26 5.14
C THR A 81 13.44 14.76 3.83
N LYS A 82 14.17 13.96 3.04
CA LYS A 82 13.71 13.45 1.74
C LYS A 82 12.55 12.46 1.82
N LEU A 83 12.42 11.70 2.92
CA LEU A 83 11.25 10.84 3.15
C LEU A 83 9.95 11.64 3.24
N ALA A 84 10.04 12.90 3.70
CA ALA A 84 8.92 13.80 3.87
C ALA A 84 8.65 14.70 2.64
N GLU A 85 9.45 14.61 1.57
CA GLU A 85 9.18 15.32 0.31
C GLU A 85 8.04 14.65 -0.47
N ASP A 86 7.14 15.44 -1.06
CA ASP A 86 5.94 14.95 -1.79
C ASP A 86 6.29 14.49 -3.21
N ASP A 87 7.29 15.12 -3.84
CA ASP A 87 7.58 14.95 -5.26
C ASP A 87 8.71 13.95 -5.53
N LEU A 88 9.38 13.45 -4.49
CA LEU A 88 10.51 12.53 -4.65
C LEU A 88 10.04 11.08 -4.71
N SER A 89 10.30 10.37 -5.82
CA SER A 89 10.03 8.92 -5.92
C SER A 89 10.86 8.11 -4.90
N LEU A 90 10.38 6.96 -4.44
CA LEU A 90 11.17 6.07 -3.56
C LEU A 90 12.40 5.52 -4.26
N ASN A 91 12.32 5.29 -5.57
CA ASN A 91 13.49 4.88 -6.34
C ASN A 91 14.53 6.02 -6.46
N GLU A 92 14.10 7.28 -6.59
CA GLU A 92 15.02 8.42 -6.55
C GLU A 92 15.66 8.59 -5.17
N LEU A 93 14.87 8.39 -4.11
CA LEU A 93 15.36 8.34 -2.74
C LEU A 93 16.40 7.22 -2.57
N GLN A 94 16.12 6.01 -3.08
CA GLN A 94 17.04 4.88 -3.05
C GLN A 94 18.34 5.21 -3.79
N ASN A 95 18.25 5.74 -5.01
CA ASN A 95 19.43 6.13 -5.78
C ASN A 95 20.24 7.23 -5.06
N SER A 96 19.56 8.20 -4.44
CA SER A 96 20.20 9.20 -3.60
C SER A 96 20.94 8.56 -2.41
N ILE A 97 20.40 7.50 -1.81
CA ILE A 97 21.10 6.77 -0.73
C ILE A 97 22.36 6.09 -1.29
N LEU A 98 22.19 5.32 -2.36
CA LEU A 98 23.24 4.46 -2.92
C LEU A 98 24.40 5.27 -3.49
N ASN A 99 24.13 6.44 -4.07
CA ASN A 99 25.16 7.31 -4.66
C ASN A 99 25.95 8.10 -3.62
N ASN A 100 25.39 8.35 -2.43
CA ASN A 100 26.06 9.12 -1.38
C ASN A 100 26.86 8.26 -0.38
N SER A 101 26.78 6.93 -0.47
CA SER A 101 27.51 6.05 0.45
C SER A 101 27.77 4.67 -0.15
N ASN A 102 29.05 4.37 -0.41
CA ASN A 102 29.49 3.01 -0.78
C ASN A 102 29.08 1.97 0.27
N GLN A 103 29.10 2.34 1.55
CA GLN A 103 28.66 1.47 2.63
C GLN A 103 27.16 1.18 2.53
N ALA A 104 26.33 2.19 2.24
CA ALA A 104 24.90 2.00 2.04
C ALA A 104 24.62 1.14 0.79
N LYS A 105 25.43 1.27 -0.26
CA LYS A 105 25.35 0.40 -1.44
C LYS A 105 25.65 -1.05 -1.10
N VAL A 106 26.75 -1.32 -0.41
CA VAL A 106 27.11 -2.67 0.05
C VAL A 106 26.04 -3.23 0.99
N ASN A 107 25.55 -2.43 1.92
CA ASN A 107 24.55 -2.87 2.89
C ASN A 107 23.19 -3.09 2.25
N SER A 108 22.74 -2.24 1.31
CA SER A 108 21.50 -2.46 0.58
C SER A 108 21.52 -3.79 -0.18
N SER A 109 22.65 -4.14 -0.82
CA SER A 109 22.83 -5.47 -1.44
C SER A 109 22.74 -6.60 -0.40
N LYS A 110 23.36 -6.45 0.78
CA LYS A 110 23.25 -7.45 1.86
C LYS A 110 21.82 -7.58 2.38
N ILE A 111 21.16 -6.46 2.66
CA ILE A 111 19.80 -6.36 3.17
C ILE A 111 18.82 -7.03 2.20
N ASN A 112 18.96 -6.78 0.91
CA ASN A 112 18.14 -7.42 -0.12
C ASN A 112 18.34 -8.93 -0.20
N ASN A 113 19.49 -9.45 0.24
CA ASN A 113 19.80 -10.88 0.28
C ASN A 113 19.48 -11.54 1.65
N MET A 114 18.94 -10.80 2.63
CA MET A 114 18.52 -11.38 3.93
C MET A 114 17.17 -12.10 3.82
N GLU A 115 16.92 -13.05 4.73
CA GLU A 115 15.60 -13.69 4.91
C GLU A 115 14.49 -12.62 5.03
N GLY A 116 13.36 -12.83 4.35
CA GLY A 116 12.29 -11.84 4.20
C GLY A 116 12.48 -10.83 3.03
N GLY A 117 13.70 -10.71 2.49
CA GLY A 117 14.01 -9.92 1.28
C GLY A 117 13.62 -10.59 -0.03
N VAL A 118 13.17 -11.84 0.07
CA VAL A 118 12.89 -12.83 -0.97
C VAL A 118 11.96 -12.36 -2.10
N ASN A 119 11.24 -11.24 -1.93
CA ASN A 119 10.32 -10.73 -2.95
C ASN A 119 10.71 -9.33 -3.44
N ALA A 120 10.19 -8.27 -2.81
CA ALA A 120 10.38 -6.89 -3.28
C ALA A 120 11.76 -6.28 -2.95
N GLY A 121 12.63 -7.05 -2.28
CA GLY A 121 13.85 -6.54 -1.65
C GLY A 121 13.56 -5.80 -0.34
N ASN A 122 14.33 -6.11 0.70
CA ASN A 122 14.17 -5.48 2.01
C ASN A 122 14.40 -3.97 1.98
N THR A 123 15.24 -3.44 1.07
CA THR A 123 15.43 -1.99 0.92
C THR A 123 14.14 -1.28 0.48
N THR A 124 13.41 -1.84 -0.49
CA THR A 124 12.13 -1.29 -0.94
C THR A 124 11.11 -1.29 0.20
N ASN A 125 11.01 -2.41 0.94
CA ASN A 125 10.14 -2.51 2.11
C ASN A 125 10.45 -1.43 3.16
N VAL A 126 11.74 -1.25 3.49
CA VAL A 126 12.24 -0.21 4.39
C VAL A 126 11.80 1.18 3.92
N LEU A 127 11.97 1.52 2.65
CA LEU A 127 11.65 2.87 2.18
C LEU A 127 10.14 3.15 2.19
N HIS A 128 9.31 2.19 1.79
CA HIS A 128 7.84 2.32 1.85
C HIS A 128 7.34 2.59 3.28
N ARG A 129 7.77 1.77 4.26
CA ARG A 129 7.32 1.93 5.65
C ARG A 129 7.84 3.23 6.25
N HIS A 130 9.09 3.58 6.01
CA HIS A 130 9.68 4.80 6.54
C HIS A 130 8.99 6.05 6.00
N ARG A 131 8.62 6.07 4.71
CA ARG A 131 7.84 7.16 4.14
C ARG A 131 6.45 7.25 4.77
N TYR A 132 5.77 6.11 4.94
CA TYR A 132 4.49 6.07 5.64
C TYR A 132 4.55 6.65 7.06
N PHE A 133 5.59 6.33 7.83
CA PHE A 133 5.79 6.90 9.16
C PHE A 133 6.13 8.40 9.13
N ALA A 134 6.99 8.83 8.21
CA ALA A 134 7.36 10.23 8.06
C ALA A 134 6.17 11.12 7.64
N LYS A 135 5.23 10.57 6.88
CA LYS A 135 4.04 11.24 6.34
C LYS A 135 2.81 11.14 7.24
N GLY A 136 2.95 10.75 8.51
CA GLY A 136 1.85 10.85 9.47
C GLY A 136 0.97 9.61 9.63
N GLN A 137 1.39 8.45 9.11
CA GLN A 137 0.77 7.15 9.41
C GLN A 137 -0.72 7.06 9.02
N HIS A 138 -1.06 7.51 7.82
CA HIS A 138 -2.44 7.50 7.33
C HIS A 138 -2.93 6.06 7.06
N TYR A 139 -3.50 5.45 8.08
CA TYR A 139 -3.97 4.06 8.07
C TYR A 139 -5.47 3.98 7.78
N PHE A 140 -5.81 3.27 6.70
CA PHE A 140 -7.18 2.92 6.34
C PHE A 140 -7.41 1.44 6.56
N LYS A 141 -8.52 1.10 7.22
CA LYS A 141 -8.92 -0.29 7.46
C LYS A 141 -10.26 -0.58 6.81
N ILE A 142 -10.29 -1.49 5.85
CA ILE A 142 -11.52 -1.95 5.19
C ILE A 142 -12.20 -2.98 6.08
N THR A 143 -13.52 -2.84 6.31
CA THR A 143 -14.28 -3.89 7.01
C THR A 143 -14.31 -5.18 6.21
N GLU A 144 -14.35 -6.33 6.89
CA GLU A 144 -14.41 -7.63 6.22
C GLU A 144 -15.63 -7.75 5.29
N GLN A 145 -16.78 -7.23 5.73
CA GLN A 145 -18.02 -7.22 4.95
C GLN A 145 -17.86 -6.40 3.66
N LEU A 146 -17.25 -5.21 3.75
CA LEU A 146 -17.01 -4.40 2.57
C LEU A 146 -16.04 -5.10 1.63
N SER A 147 -14.98 -5.74 2.15
CA SER A 147 -14.04 -6.49 1.33
C SER A 147 -14.74 -7.60 0.53
N GLN A 148 -15.65 -8.35 1.16
CA GLN A 148 -16.48 -9.36 0.49
C GLN A 148 -17.39 -8.75 -0.60
N LEU A 149 -17.93 -7.56 -0.39
CA LEU A 149 -18.73 -6.88 -1.42
C LEU A 149 -17.85 -6.36 -2.57
N LEU A 150 -16.64 -5.90 -2.28
CA LEU A 150 -15.69 -5.47 -3.31
C LEU A 150 -15.17 -6.65 -4.14
N SER A 151 -14.96 -7.83 -3.57
CA SER A 151 -14.59 -9.03 -4.35
C SER A 151 -15.67 -9.42 -5.38
N LEU A 152 -16.94 -9.12 -5.08
CA LEU A 152 -18.09 -9.30 -5.98
C LEU A 152 -18.37 -8.09 -6.88
N THR A 153 -17.52 -7.06 -6.85
CA THR A 153 -17.66 -5.83 -7.65
C THR A 153 -16.71 -5.85 -8.85
N ASP A 154 -17.24 -5.53 -10.03
CA ASP A 154 -16.48 -5.38 -11.26
C ASP A 154 -15.98 -3.94 -11.46
N ILE A 155 -14.74 -3.80 -11.92
CA ILE A 155 -14.24 -2.55 -12.50
C ILE A 155 -14.55 -2.58 -14.00
N LYS A 156 -15.78 -2.25 -14.39
CA LYS A 156 -16.14 -2.12 -15.81
C LYS A 156 -15.45 -0.89 -16.42
N ASP A 157 -15.46 -0.77 -17.75
CA ASP A 157 -14.89 0.34 -18.54
C ASP A 157 -15.50 1.74 -18.23
N LYS A 158 -16.32 1.86 -17.20
CA LYS A 158 -17.06 3.06 -16.81
C LYS A 158 -16.45 3.81 -15.63
N ALA A 159 -15.47 3.24 -14.94
CA ALA A 159 -14.77 3.92 -13.85
C ALA A 159 -13.54 4.65 -14.41
N SER A 160 -13.56 5.98 -14.38
CA SER A 160 -12.47 6.80 -14.90
C SER A 160 -11.31 6.92 -13.91
N CYS A 161 -10.11 7.08 -14.45
CA CYS A 161 -8.87 7.23 -13.71
C CYS A 161 -8.85 8.43 -12.75
N GLN A 162 -9.63 9.48 -13.01
CA GLN A 162 -9.74 10.65 -12.13
C GLN A 162 -10.18 10.31 -10.68
N PHE A 163 -10.81 9.16 -10.46
CA PHE A 163 -11.27 8.72 -9.14
C PHE A 163 -10.32 7.72 -8.47
N PHE A 164 -9.25 7.31 -9.15
CA PHE A 164 -8.19 6.51 -8.55
C PHE A 164 -7.18 7.46 -7.92
N ASN A 165 -7.42 7.79 -6.66
CA ASN A 165 -6.57 8.68 -5.89
C ASN A 165 -6.45 8.20 -4.46
N THR A 166 -5.35 8.51 -3.80
CA THR A 166 -5.20 8.33 -2.36
C THR A 166 -5.65 9.61 -1.65
N PRO A 167 -6.28 9.52 -0.45
CA PRO A 167 -6.64 10.72 0.31
C PRO A 167 -5.43 11.50 0.84
N PHE A 168 -4.26 10.87 0.90
CA PHE A 168 -2.97 11.44 1.31
C PHE A 168 -1.86 10.88 0.42
N GLU A 169 -0.69 11.51 0.40
CA GLU A 169 0.45 11.18 -0.45
C GLU A 169 1.06 9.82 -0.07
N SER A 170 1.02 9.43 1.20
CA SER A 170 1.43 8.11 1.67
C SER A 170 0.37 7.54 2.60
N VAL A 171 -0.14 6.36 2.25
CA VAL A 171 -1.17 5.66 3.03
C VAL A 171 -0.81 4.19 3.18
N TYR A 172 -1.31 3.57 4.25
CA TYR A 172 -1.46 2.13 4.32
C TYR A 172 -2.94 1.77 4.30
N VAL A 173 -3.33 0.87 3.39
CA VAL A 173 -4.70 0.39 3.27
C VAL A 173 -4.74 -1.10 3.59
N GLU A 174 -5.27 -1.46 4.76
CA GLU A 174 -5.55 -2.85 5.11
C GLU A 174 -6.85 -3.30 4.45
N CYS A 175 -6.73 -4.22 3.50
CA CYS A 175 -7.84 -4.81 2.78
C CYS A 175 -7.50 -6.27 2.46
N ARG A 176 -8.21 -7.20 3.09
CA ARG A 176 -8.01 -8.64 2.95
C ARG A 176 -9.04 -9.21 1.99
N ASP A 177 -8.62 -9.85 0.91
CA ASP A 177 -9.49 -10.65 0.05
C ASP A 177 -8.95 -12.09 0.04
N PRO A 178 -9.75 -13.10 0.45
CA PRO A 178 -9.29 -14.49 0.52
C PRO A 178 -8.89 -15.09 -0.84
N ASN A 179 -9.27 -14.44 -1.94
CA ASN A 179 -8.96 -14.84 -3.31
C ASN A 179 -7.69 -14.17 -3.86
N VAL A 180 -7.13 -13.20 -3.13
CA VAL A 180 -5.93 -12.47 -3.56
C VAL A 180 -4.76 -12.89 -2.69
N LYS A 181 -3.75 -13.45 -3.34
CA LYS A 181 -2.56 -13.97 -2.67
C LYS A 181 -1.32 -13.25 -3.18
N ILE A 182 -0.23 -13.36 -2.44
CA ILE A 182 1.09 -12.86 -2.79
C ILE A 182 2.06 -14.02 -2.69
N TRP A 183 2.88 -14.22 -3.73
CA TRP A 183 3.91 -15.26 -3.71
C TRP A 183 5.08 -14.84 -2.82
N ASN A 184 5.57 -15.79 -2.03
CA ASN A 184 6.85 -15.75 -1.35
C ASN A 184 7.68 -16.91 -1.89
N GLN A 185 8.93 -16.67 -2.32
CA GLN A 185 9.72 -17.74 -2.95
C GLN A 185 10.11 -18.87 -1.97
N GLU A 186 10.20 -18.58 -0.67
CA GLU A 186 10.53 -19.56 0.36
C GLU A 186 9.28 -20.24 0.93
N THR A 187 8.24 -19.44 1.23
CA THR A 187 7.06 -19.93 1.95
C THR A 187 5.79 -20.01 1.10
N ALA A 188 5.91 -19.90 -0.23
CA ALA A 188 4.85 -20.02 -1.23
C ALA A 188 3.75 -18.94 -1.11
N TRP A 189 2.48 -19.27 -1.35
CA TRP A 189 1.38 -18.29 -1.41
C TRP A 189 0.88 -17.78 -0.06
N HIS A 190 0.88 -16.47 0.18
CA HIS A 190 0.33 -15.79 1.37
C HIS A 190 -0.95 -15.05 1.03
N GLN A 191 -1.88 -14.92 1.97
CA GLN A 191 -3.07 -14.09 1.79
C GLN A 191 -2.71 -12.62 1.85
N ILE A 192 -3.31 -11.77 1.02
CA ILE A 192 -3.04 -10.33 1.08
C ILE A 192 -3.60 -9.69 2.36
N GLU A 193 -2.84 -8.79 2.97
CA GLU A 193 -3.27 -7.96 4.11
C GLU A 193 -3.60 -6.54 3.71
N GLY A 194 -2.83 -5.96 2.79
CA GLY A 194 -2.97 -4.56 2.45
C GLY A 194 -1.84 -4.03 1.57
N PHE A 195 -1.77 -2.71 1.49
CA PHE A 195 -0.89 -1.99 0.59
C PHE A 195 -0.32 -0.75 1.27
N TYR A 196 0.99 -0.54 1.18
CA TYR A 196 1.52 0.82 1.20
C TYR A 196 1.34 1.43 -0.18
N ILE A 197 0.81 2.64 -0.25
CA ILE A 197 0.60 3.36 -1.51
C ILE A 197 1.21 4.75 -1.34
N ASN A 198 2.27 5.01 -2.10
CA ASN A 198 2.91 6.31 -2.18
C ASN A 198 2.56 6.93 -3.54
N ARG A 199 1.96 8.11 -3.51
CA ARG A 199 1.54 8.88 -4.69
C ARG A 199 2.46 10.08 -4.86
N TYR A 200 2.89 10.31 -6.09
CA TYR A 200 3.67 11.49 -6.47
C TYR A 200 3.34 11.88 -7.92
N MET A 201 3.78 13.08 -8.29
CA MET A 201 3.59 13.64 -9.61
C MET A 201 4.93 13.68 -10.32
N ILE A 202 4.96 13.18 -11.55
CA ILE A 202 6.09 13.34 -12.47
C ILE A 202 5.67 14.39 -13.48
N THR A 203 6.37 15.51 -13.49
CA THR A 203 6.04 16.63 -14.36
C THR A 203 6.30 16.30 -15.83
N GLU A 204 5.57 16.95 -16.74
CA GLU A 204 5.86 16.83 -18.18
C GLU A 204 7.31 17.18 -18.51
N GLU A 205 7.87 18.20 -17.84
CA GLU A 205 9.27 18.60 -18.01
C GLU A 205 10.23 17.48 -17.61
N GLU A 206 10.02 16.84 -16.46
CA GLU A 206 10.82 15.69 -16.06
C GLU A 206 10.70 14.57 -17.08
N ILE A 207 9.48 14.21 -17.51
CA ILE A 207 9.26 13.18 -18.53
C ILE A 207 10.07 13.48 -19.79
N ARG A 208 10.09 14.73 -20.25
CA ARG A 208 10.84 15.17 -21.44
C ARG A 208 12.35 15.13 -21.24
N ASN A 209 12.85 15.70 -20.15
CA ASN A 209 14.29 15.83 -19.89
C ASN A 209 14.96 14.49 -19.60
N ASN A 210 14.19 13.54 -19.08
CA ASN A 210 14.70 12.29 -18.54
C ASN A 210 14.34 11.05 -19.38
N TRP A 211 13.69 11.24 -20.53
CA TRP A 211 13.14 10.14 -21.33
C TRP A 211 14.20 9.10 -21.76
N ASP A 212 15.40 9.55 -22.15
CA ASP A 212 16.45 8.73 -22.78
C ASP A 212 17.59 8.33 -21.82
N SER A 213 17.45 8.62 -20.52
CA SER A 213 18.45 8.31 -19.51
C SER A 213 18.35 6.84 -19.06
N ASN A 214 19.48 6.12 -19.05
CA ASN A 214 19.60 4.70 -18.62
C ASN A 214 19.40 4.42 -17.11
N LEU A 215 18.79 5.33 -16.36
CA LEU A 215 18.70 5.25 -14.89
C LEU A 215 17.23 5.13 -14.47
N ALA A 216 16.82 3.91 -14.08
CA ALA A 216 15.61 3.51 -13.34
C ALA A 216 14.48 2.76 -14.11
N ASP A 217 13.99 1.67 -13.50
CA ASP A 217 12.89 0.80 -13.97
C ASP A 217 11.59 1.55 -14.30
N SER A 218 11.33 2.67 -13.64
CA SER A 218 10.14 3.49 -13.90
C SER A 218 10.13 4.08 -15.31
N ARG A 219 11.29 4.42 -15.89
CA ARG A 219 11.38 5.00 -17.23
C ARG A 219 11.11 3.96 -18.32
N TYR A 220 11.53 2.71 -18.09
CA TYR A 220 11.21 1.60 -18.99
C TYR A 220 9.69 1.36 -19.04
N MET A 221 9.01 1.46 -17.89
CA MET A 221 7.54 1.43 -17.81
C MET A 221 6.90 2.57 -18.59
N LEU A 222 7.31 3.83 -18.33
CA LEU A 222 6.77 4.99 -19.05
C LEU A 222 6.99 4.86 -20.56
N GLY A 223 8.19 4.43 -20.99
CA GLY A 223 8.51 4.18 -22.39
C GLY A 223 7.62 3.12 -23.05
N TYR A 224 7.41 1.99 -22.35
CA TYR A 224 6.50 0.94 -22.81
C TYR A 224 5.06 1.45 -22.93
N LEU A 225 4.56 2.12 -21.89
CA LEU A 225 3.20 2.64 -21.84
C LEU A 225 2.96 3.71 -22.92
N ALA A 226 3.95 4.55 -23.20
CA ALA A 226 3.87 5.51 -24.31
C ALA A 226 3.88 4.83 -25.68
N LYS A 227 4.72 3.80 -25.88
CA LYS A 227 4.69 2.99 -27.11
C LYS A 227 3.35 2.31 -27.34
N LYS A 228 2.64 1.97 -26.26
CA LYS A 228 1.27 1.42 -26.31
C LYS A 228 0.17 2.49 -26.41
N GLY A 229 0.53 3.77 -26.47
CA GLY A 229 -0.43 4.89 -26.52
C GLY A 229 -1.22 5.09 -25.23
N TYR A 230 -0.80 4.46 -24.12
CA TYR A 230 -1.47 4.62 -22.84
C TYR A 230 -1.11 5.97 -22.19
N ILE A 231 0.14 6.40 -22.31
CA ILE A 231 0.59 7.77 -21.98
C ILE A 231 1.20 8.45 -23.20
N SER A 232 1.44 9.75 -23.13
CA SER A 232 2.09 10.58 -24.15
C SER A 232 3.22 11.38 -23.52
N ARG A 233 4.31 11.58 -24.25
CA ARG A 233 5.44 12.40 -23.77
C ARG A 233 5.06 13.86 -23.54
N ASN A 234 4.08 14.36 -24.30
CA ASN A 234 3.57 15.73 -24.22
C ASN A 234 2.11 15.74 -23.75
N GLY A 235 1.74 14.74 -22.95
CA GLY A 235 0.37 14.55 -22.45
C GLY A 235 0.08 15.24 -21.13
N GLY A 236 0.99 16.09 -20.64
CA GLY A 236 0.98 16.65 -19.30
C GLY A 236 1.60 15.71 -18.25
N ASP A 237 1.36 16.05 -16.98
CA ASP A 237 1.94 15.37 -15.82
C ASP A 237 1.41 13.94 -15.65
N VAL A 238 2.26 13.06 -15.12
CA VAL A 238 1.93 11.68 -14.79
C VAL A 238 1.81 11.53 -13.28
N ILE A 239 0.68 11.02 -12.80
CA ILE A 239 0.53 10.57 -11.42
C ILE A 239 1.08 9.15 -11.35
N MET A 240 2.06 8.93 -10.48
CA MET A 240 2.63 7.60 -10.25
C MET A 240 2.37 7.15 -8.81
N PHE A 241 2.03 5.88 -8.69
CA PHE A 241 1.76 5.19 -7.44
C PHE A 241 2.83 4.10 -7.27
N GLU A 242 3.73 4.26 -6.31
CA GLU A 242 4.60 3.19 -5.82
C GLU A 242 3.84 2.39 -4.77
N VAL A 243 3.64 1.11 -5.04
CA VAL A 243 2.82 0.22 -4.22
C VAL A 243 3.68 -0.91 -3.67
N LEU A 244 3.54 -1.18 -2.37
CA LEU A 244 4.05 -2.39 -1.74
C LEU A 244 2.87 -3.16 -1.15
N ALA A 245 2.47 -4.24 -1.81
CA ALA A 245 1.49 -5.16 -1.28
C ALA A 245 2.13 -6.04 -0.18
N THR A 246 1.41 -6.25 0.92
CA THR A 246 1.88 -7.02 2.08
C THR A 246 0.98 -8.22 2.31
N GLY A 247 1.56 -9.40 2.51
CA GLY A 247 0.86 -10.65 2.79
C GLY A 247 0.91 -11.05 4.26
N SER A 248 -0.06 -11.85 4.70
CA SER A 248 -0.12 -12.38 6.06
C SER A 248 1.02 -13.38 6.29
N PRO A 249 1.65 -13.36 7.47
CA PRO A 249 2.61 -14.39 7.84
C PRO A 249 1.93 -15.77 7.92
N LYS A 250 2.71 -16.83 7.71
CA LYS A 250 2.34 -18.23 7.91
C LYS A 250 2.90 -18.76 9.23
N GLU A 251 3.91 -19.63 9.15
CA GLU A 251 4.48 -20.40 10.27
C GLU A 251 5.15 -19.53 11.33
N THR A 252 5.87 -18.49 10.92
CA THR A 252 6.53 -17.55 11.81
C THR A 252 6.10 -16.14 11.46
N ILE A 253 6.25 -15.20 12.38
CA ILE A 253 5.95 -13.80 12.09
C ILE A 253 6.93 -13.18 11.05
N PHE A 254 8.04 -13.86 10.74
CA PHE A 254 9.11 -13.37 9.88
C PHE A 254 8.96 -13.74 8.40
N ASN A 255 7.96 -14.55 8.04
CA ASN A 255 7.73 -14.99 6.67
C ASN A 255 6.63 -14.18 5.97
N ASP A 256 6.62 -12.86 6.16
CA ASP A 256 5.72 -12.00 5.39
C ASP A 256 6.01 -12.14 3.88
N ALA A 257 4.96 -12.11 3.05
CA ALA A 257 5.13 -11.94 1.61
C ALA A 257 5.03 -10.45 1.26
N THR A 258 5.82 -10.01 0.29
CA THR A 258 5.73 -8.64 -0.22
C THR A 258 5.75 -8.65 -1.74
N TYR A 259 5.13 -7.67 -2.36
CA TYR A 259 5.22 -7.50 -3.80
C TYR A 259 5.14 -6.01 -4.14
N ALA A 260 6.20 -5.48 -4.75
CA ALA A 260 6.30 -4.08 -5.11
C ALA A 260 6.04 -3.87 -6.59
N PHE A 261 5.28 -2.84 -6.92
CA PHE A 261 5.05 -2.42 -8.29
C PHE A 261 4.76 -0.92 -8.36
N SER A 262 4.83 -0.38 -9.57
CA SER A 262 4.43 0.98 -9.90
C SER A 262 3.20 0.96 -10.78
N PHE A 263 2.34 1.95 -10.59
CA PHE A 263 1.14 2.14 -11.40
C PHE A 263 1.04 3.62 -11.78
N VAL A 264 0.78 3.93 -13.05
CA VAL A 264 0.76 5.32 -13.55
C VAL A 264 -0.56 5.68 -14.22
N ILE A 265 -0.92 6.95 -14.07
CA ILE A 265 -2.08 7.57 -14.70
C ILE A 265 -1.64 8.91 -15.26
N GLN A 266 -1.89 9.15 -16.54
CA GLN A 266 -1.70 10.47 -17.16
C GLN A 266 -3.04 11.05 -17.58
N ASP A 267 -3.84 10.28 -18.32
CA ASP A 267 -5.15 10.70 -18.78
C ASP A 267 -6.21 10.36 -17.71
N PRO A 268 -6.80 11.36 -17.04
CA PRO A 268 -7.80 11.12 -16.02
C PRO A 268 -9.12 10.57 -16.61
N VAL A 269 -9.38 10.73 -17.91
CA VAL A 269 -10.62 10.31 -18.56
C VAL A 269 -10.62 8.83 -18.92
N LYS A 270 -9.44 8.23 -19.17
CA LYS A 270 -9.29 6.80 -19.44
C LYS A 270 -9.91 5.95 -18.33
N SER A 271 -10.34 4.75 -18.69
CA SER A 271 -10.90 3.83 -17.70
C SER A 271 -9.79 3.20 -16.87
N ILE A 272 -10.10 2.88 -15.62
CA ILE A 272 -9.17 2.14 -14.74
C ILE A 272 -8.91 0.75 -15.27
N ASN A 273 -9.86 0.12 -15.96
CA ASN A 273 -9.64 -1.20 -16.55
C ASN A 273 -8.55 -1.15 -17.64
N GLU A 274 -8.59 -0.16 -18.55
CA GLU A 274 -7.51 0.06 -19.54
C GLU A 274 -6.15 0.30 -18.86
N ALA A 275 -6.15 1.03 -17.75
CA ALA A 275 -4.94 1.25 -16.96
C ALA A 275 -4.38 -0.06 -16.40
N ILE A 276 -5.22 -0.90 -15.80
CA ILE A 276 -4.85 -2.21 -15.27
C ILE A 276 -4.31 -3.10 -16.40
N GLU A 277 -5.01 -3.19 -17.53
CA GLU A 277 -4.59 -4.00 -18.67
C GLU A 277 -3.23 -3.55 -19.23
N ALA A 278 -2.98 -2.25 -19.33
CA ALA A 278 -1.71 -1.70 -19.80
C ALA A 278 -0.54 -2.06 -18.87
N HIS A 279 -0.76 -1.99 -17.55
CA HIS A 279 0.27 -2.32 -16.55
C HIS A 279 0.49 -3.83 -16.45
N THR A 280 -0.57 -4.64 -16.44
CA THR A 280 -0.45 -6.10 -16.51
C THR A 280 0.33 -6.52 -17.77
N SER A 281 0.08 -5.88 -18.90
CA SER A 281 0.84 -6.13 -20.13
C SER A 281 2.30 -5.71 -20.03
N TYR A 282 2.58 -4.58 -19.37
CA TYR A 282 3.94 -4.13 -19.11
C TYR A 282 4.71 -5.13 -18.24
N TYR A 283 4.17 -5.50 -17.08
CA TYR A 283 4.82 -6.42 -16.15
C TYR A 283 4.95 -7.83 -16.75
N GLN A 284 4.00 -8.29 -17.55
CA GLN A 284 4.18 -9.52 -18.32
C GLN A 284 5.34 -9.40 -19.32
N TYR A 285 5.46 -8.27 -20.02
CA TYR A 285 6.52 -8.03 -21.00
C TYR A 285 7.90 -7.86 -20.36
N SER A 286 8.01 -7.15 -19.23
CA SER A 286 9.28 -6.90 -18.54
C SER A 286 9.95 -8.19 -18.12
N HIS A 287 9.15 -9.17 -17.67
CA HIS A 287 9.60 -10.52 -17.30
C HIS A 287 9.76 -11.45 -18.51
N SER A 288 9.06 -11.22 -19.63
CA SER A 288 9.12 -12.11 -20.81
C SER A 288 10.48 -12.19 -21.51
N LYS A 289 11.40 -11.26 -21.22
CA LYS A 289 12.77 -11.34 -21.71
C LYS A 289 13.57 -12.15 -20.71
N ILE A 290 14.10 -13.29 -21.15
CA ILE A 290 15.17 -13.98 -20.41
C ILE A 290 16.30 -12.97 -20.24
N LYS A 291 16.46 -12.46 -19.03
CA LYS A 291 17.61 -11.64 -18.65
C LYS A 291 18.52 -12.52 -17.82
N MET A 292 19.78 -12.58 -18.22
CA MET A 292 20.82 -12.97 -17.27
C MET A 292 21.00 -11.82 -16.30
N LEU A 293 20.69 -12.07 -15.04
CA LEU A 293 21.00 -11.19 -13.95
C LEU A 293 22.53 -11.14 -13.75
N PRO A 294 23.08 -10.07 -13.15
CA PRO A 294 24.53 -9.93 -12.92
C PRO A 294 25.15 -11.08 -12.11
N ASN A 295 24.35 -11.80 -11.32
CA ASN A 295 24.74 -12.97 -10.54
C ASN A 295 24.66 -14.30 -11.34
N GLY A 296 24.28 -14.25 -12.62
CA GLY A 296 24.14 -15.42 -13.49
C GLY A 296 22.77 -16.10 -13.46
N GLU A 297 21.84 -15.64 -12.63
CA GLU A 297 20.47 -16.16 -12.60
C GLU A 297 19.67 -15.75 -13.84
N ILE A 298 18.70 -16.58 -14.22
CA ILE A 298 17.80 -16.33 -15.35
C ILE A 298 16.48 -15.80 -14.82
N GLU A 299 16.16 -14.55 -15.14
CA GLU A 299 14.81 -14.02 -14.94
C GLU A 299 13.86 -14.68 -15.95
N THR A 300 12.87 -15.41 -15.45
CA THR A 300 11.89 -16.12 -16.29
C THR A 300 10.65 -15.26 -16.56
N PRO A 301 9.98 -15.49 -17.70
CA PRO A 301 8.66 -14.90 -17.97
C PRO A 301 7.69 -15.15 -16.83
N MET A 302 6.92 -14.11 -16.49
CA MET A 302 5.81 -14.20 -15.56
C MET A 302 4.86 -15.33 -15.99
N SER A 303 4.61 -16.29 -15.10
CA SER A 303 3.68 -17.39 -15.40
C SER A 303 2.25 -16.88 -15.54
N HIS A 304 1.34 -17.73 -16.05
CA HIS A 304 -0.08 -17.39 -16.10
C HIS A 304 -0.65 -17.06 -14.72
N ASP A 305 -0.26 -17.82 -13.71
CA ASP A 305 -0.72 -17.65 -12.33
C ASP A 305 -0.15 -16.38 -11.69
N ASP A 306 1.11 -16.04 -11.98
CA ASP A 306 1.71 -14.77 -11.53
C ASP A 306 0.98 -13.57 -12.14
N LYS A 307 0.66 -13.64 -13.45
CA LYS A 307 -0.12 -12.59 -14.12
C LYS A 307 -1.50 -12.42 -13.52
N LEU A 308 -2.19 -13.53 -13.25
CA LEU A 308 -3.52 -13.51 -12.63
C LEU A 308 -3.45 -12.90 -11.23
N THR A 309 -2.47 -13.32 -10.44
CA THR A 309 -2.22 -12.80 -9.09
C THR A 309 -1.93 -11.32 -9.09
N PHE A 310 -1.04 -10.86 -9.99
CA PHE A 310 -0.70 -9.46 -10.16
C PHE A 310 -1.94 -8.63 -10.52
N THR A 311 -2.72 -9.10 -11.50
CA THR A 311 -3.95 -8.43 -11.95
C THR A 311 -4.96 -8.32 -10.80
N ASN A 312 -5.19 -9.43 -10.08
CA ASN A 312 -6.09 -9.46 -8.93
C ASN A 312 -5.63 -8.51 -7.80
N THR A 313 -4.31 -8.36 -7.61
CA THR A 313 -3.72 -7.46 -6.63
C THR A 313 -3.97 -5.99 -6.99
N ILE A 314 -3.75 -5.59 -8.24
CA ILE A 314 -4.08 -4.23 -8.69
C ILE A 314 -5.59 -3.98 -8.65
N GLU A 315 -6.40 -4.95 -9.07
CA GLU A 315 -7.86 -4.83 -9.01
C GLU A 315 -8.37 -4.61 -7.58
N LEU A 316 -7.84 -5.34 -6.59
CA LEU A 316 -8.22 -5.16 -5.20
C LEU A 316 -7.89 -3.76 -4.70
N MET A 317 -6.67 -3.29 -4.98
CA MET A 317 -6.25 -1.92 -4.68
C MET A 317 -7.19 -0.90 -5.35
N ALA A 318 -7.47 -1.08 -6.65
CA ALA A 318 -8.31 -0.18 -7.42
C ALA A 318 -9.76 -0.14 -6.90
N LYS A 319 -10.41 -1.28 -6.66
CA LYS A 319 -11.76 -1.35 -6.08
C LYS A 319 -11.82 -0.63 -4.74
N THR A 320 -10.78 -0.79 -3.93
CA THR A 320 -10.68 -0.17 -2.61
C THR A 320 -10.56 1.35 -2.70
N LEU A 321 -9.62 1.87 -3.52
CA LEU A 321 -9.45 3.31 -3.72
C LEU A 321 -10.69 3.93 -4.38
N LEU A 322 -11.29 3.26 -5.37
CA LEU A 322 -12.53 3.69 -6.00
C LEU A 322 -13.66 3.78 -4.97
N TYR A 323 -13.81 2.79 -4.07
CA TYR A 323 -14.81 2.89 -3.00
C TYR A 323 -14.54 4.06 -2.05
N ILE A 324 -13.29 4.24 -1.59
CA ILE A 324 -12.88 5.35 -0.71
C ILE A 324 -13.21 6.71 -1.33
N ASN A 325 -13.07 6.85 -2.65
CA ASN A 325 -13.39 8.08 -3.40
C ASN A 325 -14.84 8.16 -3.89
N SER A 326 -15.64 7.12 -3.66
CA SER A 326 -17.05 7.11 -4.04
C SER A 326 -17.89 7.97 -3.11
N SER A 327 -18.99 8.49 -3.63
CA SER A 327 -19.99 9.23 -2.83
C SER A 327 -20.70 8.37 -1.77
N GLN A 328 -20.51 7.05 -1.77
CA GLN A 328 -21.11 6.10 -0.84
C GLN A 328 -20.11 5.57 0.19
N ALA A 329 -18.89 6.11 0.22
CA ALA A 329 -17.86 5.73 1.18
C ALA A 329 -18.31 6.06 2.61
N HIS A 330 -18.50 5.05 3.44
CA HIS A 330 -18.65 5.24 4.87
C HIS A 330 -17.26 5.29 5.52
N LYS A 331 -16.94 6.41 6.18
CA LYS A 331 -15.65 6.64 6.83
C LYS A 331 -15.87 6.99 8.30
N ARG A 332 -15.14 6.34 9.20
CA ARG A 332 -15.17 6.62 10.65
C ARG A 332 -13.75 6.60 11.21
N GLU A 333 -13.37 7.67 11.90
CA GLU A 333 -12.12 7.69 12.66
C GLU A 333 -12.21 6.77 13.89
N VAL A 334 -11.17 5.96 14.10
CA VAL A 334 -10.99 5.11 15.26
C VAL A 334 -9.71 5.51 15.96
N ASN A 335 -9.86 6.17 17.11
CA ASN A 335 -8.76 6.74 17.88
C ASN A 335 -8.36 5.84 19.06
N GLU A 336 -8.07 4.57 18.79
CA GLU A 336 -7.79 3.56 19.83
C GLU A 336 -6.48 3.85 20.57
N GLU A 337 -5.42 4.22 19.85
CA GLU A 337 -4.13 4.56 20.45
C GLU A 337 -4.24 5.78 21.36
N LEU A 338 -4.90 6.85 20.90
CA LEU A 338 -5.13 8.05 21.70
C LEU A 338 -5.90 7.72 22.99
N SER A 339 -6.90 6.84 22.89
CA SER A 339 -7.69 6.39 24.04
C SER A 339 -6.84 5.62 25.06
N LEU A 340 -5.90 4.79 24.58
CA LEU A 340 -4.96 4.07 25.43
C LEU A 340 -3.93 5.02 26.08
N GLU A 341 -3.41 6.00 25.35
CA GLU A 341 -2.51 7.03 25.89
C GLU A 341 -3.18 7.81 27.03
N GLN A 342 -4.44 8.21 26.85
CA GLN A 342 -5.22 8.86 27.90
C GLN A 342 -5.46 7.94 29.10
N ALA A 343 -5.68 6.64 28.87
CA ALA A 343 -5.82 5.66 29.95
C ALA A 343 -4.53 5.49 30.75
N ILE A 344 -3.35 5.53 30.12
CA ILE A 344 -2.05 5.51 30.80
C ILE A 344 -1.91 6.73 31.70
N LYS A 345 -2.17 7.94 31.18
CA LYS A 345 -2.06 9.19 31.95
C LYS A 345 -2.93 9.22 33.20
N ARG A 346 -4.09 8.54 33.17
CA ARG A 346 -5.04 8.46 34.29
C ARG A 346 -4.76 7.32 35.27
N THR A 347 -3.87 6.39 34.93
CA THR A 347 -3.60 5.19 35.71
C THR A 347 -2.33 5.35 36.54
N PHE A 348 -2.40 5.12 37.85
CA PHE A 348 -1.23 5.14 38.73
C PHE A 348 -0.63 3.75 38.99
N ASN A 349 -1.36 2.67 38.68
CA ASN A 349 -0.88 1.31 38.87
C ASN A 349 0.14 0.92 37.79
N LYS A 350 1.41 0.72 38.21
CA LYS A 350 2.54 0.37 37.33
C LYS A 350 2.29 -0.89 36.48
N ALA A 351 1.67 -1.93 37.01
CA ALA A 351 1.39 -3.15 36.26
C ALA A 351 0.33 -2.92 35.16
N LYS A 352 -0.69 -2.11 35.46
CA LYS A 352 -1.71 -1.72 34.49
C LYS A 352 -1.13 -0.80 33.41
N ILE A 353 -0.26 0.15 33.77
CA ILE A 353 0.48 0.99 32.82
C ILE A 353 1.26 0.10 31.84
N ARG A 354 2.08 -0.84 32.34
CA ARG A 354 2.83 -1.78 31.48
C ARG A 354 1.94 -2.63 30.56
N LYS A 355 0.72 -2.96 30.98
CA LYS A 355 -0.24 -3.67 30.13
C LYS A 355 -0.77 -2.77 29.01
N LEU A 356 -1.08 -1.51 29.33
CA LEU A 356 -1.54 -0.53 28.35
C LEU A 356 -0.43 -0.15 27.36
N GLU A 357 0.81 0.05 27.82
CA GLU A 357 1.98 0.32 26.97
C GLU A 357 2.20 -0.80 25.95
N ARG A 358 2.12 -2.07 26.39
CA ARG A 358 2.19 -3.23 25.48
C ARG A 358 1.08 -3.24 24.45
N LYS A 359 -0.13 -2.79 24.81
CA LYS A 359 -1.24 -2.70 23.86
C LYS A 359 -1.03 -1.54 22.86
N ILE A 360 -0.52 -0.40 23.31
CA ILE A 360 -0.20 0.74 22.43
C ILE A 360 0.82 0.33 21.36
N ALA A 361 1.84 -0.46 21.73
CA ALA A 361 2.86 -0.90 20.79
C ALA A 361 2.30 -1.66 19.57
N SER A 362 1.15 -2.33 19.71
CA SER A 362 0.48 -3.06 18.63
C SER A 362 -0.80 -2.40 18.11
N THR A 363 -1.09 -1.16 18.52
CA THR A 363 -2.32 -0.44 18.15
C THR A 363 -1.95 0.81 17.34
N SER A 364 -2.83 1.24 16.43
CA SER A 364 -2.72 2.55 15.77
C SER A 364 -4.09 3.21 15.68
N ASN A 365 -4.11 4.53 15.51
CA ASN A 365 -5.31 5.20 15.02
C ASN A 365 -5.52 4.87 13.53
N TYR A 366 -6.76 4.75 13.10
CA TYR A 366 -7.08 4.45 11.70
C TYR A 366 -8.44 4.99 11.29
N ILE A 367 -8.65 5.11 9.98
CA ILE A 367 -9.94 5.41 9.37
C ILE A 367 -10.57 4.08 8.95
N LEU A 368 -11.63 3.69 9.64
CA LEU A 368 -12.44 2.53 9.26
C LEU A 368 -13.29 2.89 8.04
N ILE A 369 -13.23 2.05 7.01
CA ILE A 369 -13.95 2.19 5.75
C ILE A 369 -14.96 1.06 5.61
N GLY A 370 -16.23 1.41 5.39
CA GLY A 370 -17.35 0.48 5.35
C GLY A 370 -18.29 0.64 6.55
N CYS A 371 -19.34 -0.18 6.59
CA CYS A 371 -20.35 -0.14 7.65
C CYS A 371 -20.49 -1.52 8.30
N ASP A 372 -20.59 -1.56 9.62
CA ASP A 372 -20.80 -2.78 10.41
C ASP A 372 -22.27 -3.28 10.34
N ARG A 373 -23.16 -2.60 9.60
CA ARG A 373 -24.63 -2.78 9.67
C ARG A 373 -25.22 -3.89 8.80
N TYR A 374 -24.42 -4.70 8.11
CA TYR A 374 -24.95 -5.83 7.35
C TYR A 374 -25.36 -6.98 8.30
N GLN A 375 -26.56 -6.88 8.86
CA GLN A 375 -27.17 -7.97 9.61
C GLN A 375 -27.52 -9.11 8.66
N SER A 376 -27.24 -10.35 9.09
CA SER A 376 -27.67 -11.55 8.39
C SER A 376 -29.21 -11.61 8.36
N LEU A 377 -29.82 -11.32 7.20
CA LEU A 377 -31.26 -11.54 7.06
C LEU A 377 -31.54 -13.03 6.91
N LYS A 378 -32.41 -13.53 7.80
CA LYS A 378 -32.92 -14.90 7.78
C LYS A 378 -33.69 -15.13 6.48
N HIS A 379 -33.42 -16.25 5.80
CA HIS A 379 -34.17 -16.67 4.62
C HIS A 379 -35.66 -16.85 4.94
N GLN A 380 -36.51 -15.98 4.40
CA GLN A 380 -37.92 -16.31 4.23
C GLN A 380 -38.10 -17.14 2.96
N LYS A 381 -38.58 -18.38 3.11
CA LYS A 381 -38.95 -19.25 1.99
C LYS A 381 -40.18 -18.69 1.29
N ASN A 382 -39.99 -17.85 0.28
CA ASN A 382 -41.07 -17.47 -0.63
C ASN A 382 -41.04 -18.35 -1.89
N GLN A 383 -42.20 -18.92 -2.23
CA GLN A 383 -42.43 -19.76 -3.41
C GLN A 383 -42.40 -18.90 -4.69
N LYS A 384 -41.22 -18.54 -5.19
CA LYS A 384 -41.05 -17.85 -6.47
C LYS A 384 -40.47 -18.78 -7.54
N THR A 385 -40.93 -18.60 -8.78
CA THR A 385 -40.60 -19.40 -9.97
C THR A 385 -39.24 -19.05 -10.58
N ILE A 386 -38.61 -17.94 -10.21
CA ILE A 386 -37.29 -17.52 -10.73
C ILE A 386 -36.20 -17.79 -9.70
N LYS A 387 -35.13 -18.50 -10.11
CA LYS A 387 -33.98 -18.82 -9.26
C LYS A 387 -33.31 -17.55 -8.73
N THR A 388 -33.08 -17.53 -7.42
CA THR A 388 -32.29 -16.51 -6.72
C THR A 388 -30.85 -16.54 -7.21
N HIS A 389 -30.29 -15.39 -7.60
CA HIS A 389 -28.91 -15.28 -8.06
C HIS A 389 -28.26 -13.98 -7.59
N TRP A 390 -26.93 -13.98 -7.56
CA TRP A 390 -26.14 -12.78 -7.29
C TRP A 390 -26.00 -11.93 -8.55
N ARG A 391 -26.33 -10.64 -8.43
CA ARG A 391 -25.95 -9.62 -9.39
C ARG A 391 -24.69 -8.95 -8.89
N ARG A 392 -23.61 -9.01 -9.69
CA ARG A 392 -22.33 -8.37 -9.38
C ARG A 392 -22.48 -6.86 -9.26
N GLY A 393 -21.71 -6.28 -8.33
CA GLY A 393 -21.59 -4.83 -8.19
C GLY A 393 -20.75 -4.25 -9.31
N PHE A 394 -20.78 -2.92 -9.48
CA PHE A 394 -19.87 -2.24 -10.41
C PHE A 394 -19.73 -0.76 -10.08
N PHE A 395 -18.62 -0.17 -10.52
CA PHE A 395 -18.39 1.28 -10.48
C PHE A 395 -18.88 1.95 -11.77
N ARG A 396 -19.41 3.17 -11.66
CA ARG A 396 -19.72 4.01 -12.82
C ARG A 396 -19.54 5.49 -12.54
N ASN A 397 -19.12 6.22 -13.56
CA ASN A 397 -19.21 7.67 -13.57
C ASN A 397 -20.69 8.08 -13.69
N GLN A 398 -21.15 8.96 -12.82
CA GLN A 398 -22.48 9.57 -12.89
C GLN A 398 -22.32 11.09 -13.05
N ARG A 399 -22.84 11.63 -14.15
CA ARG A 399 -22.91 13.07 -14.33
C ARG A 399 -23.93 13.69 -13.38
N TYR A 400 -23.65 14.90 -12.90
CA TYR A 400 -24.52 15.67 -12.01
C TYR A 400 -24.20 17.18 -12.10
N GLY A 401 -24.93 18.00 -11.33
CA GLY A 401 -24.77 19.45 -11.33
C GLY A 401 -25.51 20.14 -12.48
N GLU A 402 -25.33 21.45 -12.59
CA GLU A 402 -25.96 22.24 -13.65
C GLU A 402 -25.54 21.71 -15.02
N LYS A 403 -26.53 21.42 -15.89
CA LYS A 403 -26.33 20.86 -17.23
C LYS A 403 -25.46 19.58 -17.27
N ASN A 404 -25.40 18.81 -16.19
CA ASN A 404 -24.59 17.59 -16.10
C ASN A 404 -23.08 17.82 -16.33
N ALA A 405 -22.58 19.00 -15.96
CA ALA A 405 -21.18 19.39 -16.18
C ALA A 405 -20.18 18.70 -15.24
N LEU A 406 -20.64 18.20 -14.08
CA LEU A 406 -19.78 17.56 -13.09
C LEU A 406 -19.90 16.04 -13.15
N MET A 407 -18.84 15.34 -12.73
CA MET A 407 -18.82 13.88 -12.63
C MET A 407 -18.54 13.43 -11.20
N ARG A 408 -19.23 12.38 -10.75
CA ARG A 408 -18.94 11.68 -9.50
C ARG A 408 -18.90 10.19 -9.72
N LEU A 409 -18.11 9.49 -8.91
CA LEU A 409 -18.11 8.04 -8.89
C LEU A 409 -19.28 7.52 -8.04
N LYS A 410 -20.03 6.59 -8.61
CA LYS A 410 -21.07 5.84 -7.91
C LYS A 410 -20.70 4.36 -7.88
N TRP A 411 -20.78 3.75 -6.71
CA TRP A 411 -20.64 2.31 -6.52
C TRP A 411 -22.02 1.67 -6.45
N ILE A 412 -22.30 0.79 -7.40
CA ILE A 412 -23.51 -0.04 -7.34
C ILE A 412 -23.11 -1.31 -6.62
N GLU A 413 -23.56 -1.44 -5.38
CA GLU A 413 -23.31 -2.58 -4.52
C GLU A 413 -23.83 -3.88 -5.16
N PRO A 414 -23.15 -5.03 -4.99
CA PRO A 414 -23.69 -6.33 -5.34
C PRO A 414 -25.01 -6.61 -4.61
N THR A 415 -25.99 -7.18 -5.30
CA THR A 415 -27.32 -7.47 -4.73
C THR A 415 -27.77 -8.87 -5.06
N VAL A 416 -28.51 -9.51 -4.15
CA VAL A 416 -29.21 -10.76 -4.44
C VAL A 416 -30.53 -10.44 -5.14
N VAL A 417 -30.74 -11.00 -6.33
CA VAL A 417 -31.97 -10.83 -7.09
C VAL A 417 -32.93 -11.97 -6.73
N ASN A 418 -34.21 -11.64 -6.53
CA ASN A 418 -35.30 -12.56 -6.18
C ASN A 418 -35.28 -13.15 -4.74
N SER A 419 -34.53 -12.56 -3.79
CA SER A 419 -34.44 -13.05 -2.39
C SER A 419 -35.69 -12.85 -1.52
N GLY A 420 -36.75 -12.20 -2.02
CA GLY A 420 -37.95 -11.92 -1.23
C GLY A 420 -37.84 -10.69 -0.32
N GLU A 421 -36.66 -10.36 0.22
CA GLU A 421 -36.33 -9.11 0.94
C GLU A 421 -34.80 -8.82 0.88
N ASN A 422 -34.41 -7.57 1.16
CA ASN A 422 -33.10 -6.96 0.86
C ASN A 422 -31.97 -7.30 1.87
N ILE A 423 -30.96 -8.05 1.40
CA ILE A 423 -29.53 -8.17 1.87
C ILE A 423 -29.20 -9.12 3.04
N ALA A 424 -28.33 -10.13 2.81
CA ALA A 424 -26.99 -10.29 3.41
C ALA A 424 -26.35 -11.69 3.18
N LEU A 425 -25.02 -11.72 3.37
CA LEU A 425 -24.00 -12.68 2.93
C LEU A 425 -23.87 -13.96 3.76
N SER A 426 -23.78 -15.11 3.09
CA SER A 426 -22.70 -16.10 3.26
C SER A 426 -22.55 -16.93 1.98
N LYS A 427 -21.30 -17.14 1.53
CA LYS A 427 -20.94 -18.33 0.74
C LYS A 427 -19.76 -18.97 1.45
N GLU A 428 -20.03 -20.07 2.13
CA GLU A 428 -18.99 -21.02 2.55
C GLU A 428 -18.37 -21.62 1.28
N TYR A 429 -17.07 -21.43 1.12
CA TYR A 429 -16.29 -22.22 0.18
C TYR A 429 -15.87 -23.50 0.91
N LEU A 430 -16.60 -24.59 0.67
CA LEU A 430 -16.04 -25.91 0.90
C LEU A 430 -15.01 -26.16 -0.19
N VAL A 431 -13.74 -26.03 0.18
CA VAL A 431 -12.62 -26.61 -0.59
C VAL A 431 -12.81 -28.13 -0.54
N LYS A 432 -12.91 -28.76 -1.71
CA LYS A 432 -12.69 -30.20 -1.83
C LYS A 432 -11.22 -30.47 -2.01
#